data_AF-A0A1Q7JKV9-F1
#
_entry.id   AF-A0A1Q7JKV9-F1
#
_cell.length_a   1.000
_cell.length_b   1.000
_cell.length_c   1.000
_cell.angle_alpha   90.00
_cell.angle_beta   90.00
_cell.angle_gamma   90.00
#
_symmetry.space_group_name_H-M   'P 1'
#
loop_
_entity.id
_entity.type
_entity.pdbx_description
1 polymer ?
#
loop_
_entity_poly.entity_id
_entity_poly.type
_entity_poly.pdbx_seq_one_letter_code
_entity_poly.pdbx_strand_id
1 'polypeptide(L)'
;MLALLVLLSLQDAAGRDPDSLLAARRLPEARRAAERLVVQQPSDPHAHLALGWVWHAWPAAGRYRALDEFRTAERLAPAEPAPLWGQVEVGYRLGSDEGEGIARGALLRLLELRPGDRAAWARFLELYHDDAIWRHADRVLALHPDDVAALERRALIAIALEEPERADSLAARVLARRGPHVPAWLVRAEASFQPTSTRAGPCGPTPG
;
A
#
# COMPACT_ATOMS: atom_id res chain seq x y z
N MET A 1 23.29 31.21 37.62
CA MET A 1 22.88 31.46 36.21
C MET A 1 23.15 30.28 35.27
N LEU A 2 24.28 29.58 35.35
CA LEU A 2 24.54 28.41 34.49
C LEU A 2 23.48 27.28 34.60
N ALA A 3 23.01 26.98 35.82
CA ALA A 3 21.99 25.95 36.02
C ALA A 3 20.64 26.30 35.36
N LEU A 4 20.28 27.59 35.30
CA LEU A 4 19.04 28.06 34.69
C LEU A 4 19.10 27.99 33.15
N LEU A 5 20.26 28.28 32.56
CA LEU A 5 20.50 28.16 31.12
C LEU A 5 20.50 26.70 30.64
N VAL A 6 21.00 25.77 31.46
CA VAL A 6 20.92 24.32 31.18
C VAL A 6 19.47 23.81 31.26
N LEU A 7 18.68 24.30 32.23
CA LEU A 7 17.25 23.98 32.34
C LEU A 7 16.42 24.54 31.17
N LEU A 8 16.69 25.79 30.74
CA LEU A 8 16.03 26.41 29.59
C LEU A 8 16.39 25.73 28.26
N SER A 9 17.65 25.34 28.05
CA SER A 9 18.08 24.59 26.85
C SER A 9 17.56 23.15 26.81
N LEU A 10 17.33 22.52 27.97
CA LEU A 10 16.66 21.23 28.08
C LEU A 10 15.16 21.33 27.81
N GLN A 11 14.50 22.42 28.22
CA GLN A 11 13.09 22.69 27.90
C GLN A 11 12.89 22.96 26.39
N ASP A 12 13.84 23.64 25.76
CA ASP A 12 13.80 23.97 24.33
C ASP A 12 14.10 22.75 23.42
N ALA A 13 14.79 21.73 23.95
CA ALA A 13 14.92 20.41 23.29
C ALA A 13 13.71 19.49 23.58
N ALA A 14 12.95 19.75 24.64
CA ALA A 14 11.83 18.92 25.07
C ALA A 14 10.53 19.18 24.29
N GLY A 15 10.35 20.39 23.75
CA GLY A 15 9.17 20.82 22.99
C GLY A 15 9.33 20.82 21.46
N ARG A 16 10.43 20.29 20.91
CA ARG A 16 10.59 20.19 19.46
C ARG A 16 9.81 19.00 18.92
N ASP A 17 8.96 19.28 17.96
CA ASP A 17 8.22 18.32 17.15
C ASP A 17 9.16 17.18 16.66
N PRO A 18 8.81 15.90 16.91
CA PRO A 18 9.66 14.77 16.52
C PRO A 18 9.95 14.72 15.02
N ASP A 19 9.00 15.14 14.18
CA ASP A 19 9.18 15.14 12.72
C ASP A 19 10.23 16.17 12.30
N SER A 20 10.19 17.37 12.88
CA SER A 20 11.21 18.41 12.70
C SER A 20 12.61 17.94 13.14
N LEU A 21 12.71 17.22 14.26
CA LEU A 21 13.98 16.66 14.74
C LEU A 21 14.51 15.55 13.82
N LEU A 22 13.61 14.72 13.29
CA LEU A 22 13.93 13.67 12.34
C LEU A 22 14.44 14.26 11.02
N ALA A 23 13.77 15.29 10.50
CA ALA A 23 14.19 16.03 9.30
C ALA A 23 15.59 16.66 9.48
N ALA A 24 15.88 17.17 10.67
CA ALA A 24 17.21 17.69 11.05
C ALA A 24 18.26 16.59 11.34
N ARG A 25 17.94 15.30 11.14
CA ARG A 25 18.80 14.13 11.42
C ARG A 25 19.25 14.00 12.88
N ARG A 26 18.52 14.61 13.82
CA ARG A 26 18.80 14.54 15.26
C ARG A 26 18.13 13.32 15.88
N LEU A 27 18.47 12.13 15.39
CA LEU A 27 17.75 10.88 15.71
C LEU A 27 17.55 10.63 17.22
N PRO A 28 18.57 10.74 18.10
CA PRO A 28 18.38 10.51 19.54
C PRO A 28 17.42 11.48 20.23
N GLU A 29 17.26 12.68 19.68
CA GLU A 29 16.31 13.66 20.19
C GLU A 29 14.92 13.40 19.62
N ALA A 30 14.82 13.14 18.31
CA ALA A 30 13.57 12.76 17.65
C ALA A 30 12.92 11.57 18.35
N ARG A 31 13.70 10.54 18.71
CA ARG A 31 13.19 9.36 19.44
C ARG A 31 12.65 9.72 20.81
N ARG A 32 13.41 10.47 21.60
CA ARG A 32 12.95 10.90 22.94
C ARG A 32 11.69 11.77 22.86
N ALA A 33 11.58 12.62 21.83
CA ALA A 33 10.39 13.44 21.60
C ALA A 33 9.18 12.57 21.20
N ALA A 34 9.35 11.66 20.24
CA ALA A 34 8.29 10.78 19.77
C ALA A 34 7.82 9.78 20.84
N GLU A 35 8.75 9.18 21.61
CA GLU A 35 8.41 8.30 22.75
C GLU A 35 7.58 9.06 23.80
N ARG A 36 7.95 10.32 24.12
CA ARG A 36 7.14 11.16 25.03
C ARG A 36 5.77 11.48 24.43
N LEU A 37 5.70 11.74 23.13
CA LEU A 37 4.44 12.05 22.45
C LEU A 37 3.47 10.87 22.55
N VAL A 38 3.93 9.64 22.29
CA VAL A 38 3.12 8.42 22.46
C VAL A 38 2.70 8.21 23.92
N VAL A 39 3.58 8.44 24.90
CA VAL A 39 3.22 8.33 26.32
C VAL A 39 2.14 9.34 26.73
N GLN A 40 2.20 10.57 26.21
CA GLN A 40 1.23 11.61 26.52
C GLN A 40 -0.09 11.42 25.76
N GLN A 41 -0.02 10.87 24.54
CA GLN A 41 -1.15 10.73 23.63
C GLN A 41 -1.18 9.31 23.03
N PRO A 42 -1.44 8.27 23.84
CA PRO A 42 -1.32 6.87 23.39
C PRO A 42 -2.42 6.44 22.42
N SER A 43 -3.46 7.26 22.22
CA SER A 43 -4.53 7.02 21.25
C SER A 43 -4.44 7.95 20.04
N ASP A 44 -3.42 8.79 19.95
CA ASP A 44 -3.21 9.66 18.80
C ASP A 44 -2.47 8.90 17.68
N PRO A 45 -3.09 8.66 16.52
CA PRO A 45 -2.43 8.01 15.39
C PRO A 45 -1.18 8.76 14.91
N HIS A 46 -1.14 10.09 15.02
CA HIS A 46 0.03 10.87 14.60
C HIS A 46 1.24 10.65 15.52
N ALA A 47 1.02 10.49 16.82
CA ALA A 47 2.07 10.15 17.78
C ALA A 47 2.78 8.83 17.40
N HIS A 48 2.00 7.80 17.09
CA HIS A 48 2.51 6.52 16.63
C HIS A 48 3.16 6.61 15.25
N LEU A 49 2.59 7.37 14.31
CA LEU A 49 3.20 7.58 12.99
C LEU A 49 4.59 8.22 13.10
N ALA A 50 4.74 9.27 13.92
CA ALA A 50 6.02 9.95 14.15
C ALA A 50 7.07 8.99 14.76
N LEU A 51 6.68 8.23 15.80
CA LEU A 51 7.58 7.24 16.41
C LEU A 51 7.97 6.13 15.43
N GLY A 52 7.03 5.71 14.59
CA GLY A 52 7.27 4.75 13.50
C GLY A 52 8.34 5.25 12.52
N TRP A 53 8.25 6.49 12.05
CA TRP A 53 9.25 7.08 11.16
C TRP A 53 10.63 7.23 11.82
N VAL A 54 10.66 7.58 13.11
CA VAL A 54 11.91 7.63 13.86
C VAL A 54 12.56 6.25 14.00
N TRP A 55 11.78 5.22 14.34
CA TRP A 55 12.28 3.84 14.38
C TRP A 55 12.72 3.35 13.01
N HIS A 56 11.97 3.71 11.96
CA HIS A 56 12.36 3.37 10.60
C HIS A 56 13.72 3.99 10.30
N ALA A 57 13.95 5.27 10.57
CA ALA A 57 15.25 5.91 10.37
C ALA A 57 16.39 5.35 11.25
N TRP A 58 16.08 4.58 12.30
CA TRP A 58 17.06 4.07 13.25
C TRP A 58 17.99 3.01 12.61
N PRO A 59 19.33 3.14 12.71
CA PRO A 59 20.26 2.24 12.01
C PRO A 59 20.22 0.78 12.47
N ALA A 60 19.95 0.52 13.76
CA ALA A 60 19.98 -0.82 14.34
C ALA A 60 18.59 -1.25 14.85
N ALA A 61 18.12 -2.41 14.41
CA ALA A 61 16.92 -3.11 14.91
C ALA A 61 15.59 -2.31 14.92
N GLY A 62 15.52 -1.16 14.23
CA GLY A 62 14.33 -0.30 14.23
C GLY A 62 13.17 -0.78 13.36
N ARG A 63 13.41 -1.70 12.40
CA ARG A 63 12.42 -2.10 11.38
C ARG A 63 11.13 -2.67 11.97
N TYR A 64 11.23 -3.64 12.88
CA TYR A 64 10.04 -4.24 13.50
C TYR A 64 9.34 -3.29 14.47
N ARG A 65 10.10 -2.47 15.21
CA ARG A 65 9.50 -1.41 16.05
C ARG A 65 8.73 -0.39 15.21
N ALA A 66 9.30 0.04 14.08
CA ALA A 66 8.61 0.91 13.14
C ALA A 66 7.31 0.28 12.64
N LEU A 67 7.35 -1.00 12.28
CA LEU A 67 6.17 -1.75 11.84
C LEU A 67 5.06 -1.77 12.90
N ASP A 68 5.41 -2.02 14.16
CA ASP A 68 4.45 -2.06 15.27
C ASP A 68 3.78 -0.70 15.48
N GLU A 69 4.56 0.38 15.39
CA GLU A 69 4.03 1.75 15.48
C GLU A 69 3.11 2.10 14.30
N PHE A 70 3.52 1.78 13.06
CA PHE A 70 2.67 2.02 11.89
C PHE A 70 1.39 1.20 11.93
N ARG A 71 1.42 -0.05 12.38
CA ARG A 71 0.21 -0.87 12.59
C ARG A 71 -0.68 -0.31 13.69
N THR A 72 -0.10 0.29 14.72
CA THR A 72 -0.88 0.95 15.77
C THR A 72 -1.55 2.22 15.25
N ALA A 73 -0.83 3.04 14.50
CA ALA A 73 -1.40 4.22 13.84
C ALA A 73 -2.52 3.83 12.84
N GLU A 74 -2.35 2.75 12.06
CA GLU A 74 -3.40 2.21 11.18
C GLU A 74 -4.64 1.80 11.97
N ARG A 75 -4.49 1.06 13.08
CA ARG A 75 -5.65 0.65 13.91
C ARG A 75 -6.40 1.84 14.51
N LEU A 76 -5.69 2.89 14.90
CA LEU A 76 -6.27 4.12 15.45
C LEU A 76 -6.94 4.98 14.37
N ALA A 77 -6.42 4.95 13.14
CA ALA A 77 -6.93 5.71 12.00
C ALA A 77 -6.99 4.86 10.71
N PRO A 78 -7.97 3.94 10.60
CA PRO A 78 -7.99 2.92 9.54
C PRO A 78 -8.28 3.44 8.13
N ALA A 79 -8.69 4.71 8.00
CA ALA A 79 -8.91 5.38 6.72
C ALA A 79 -7.70 6.20 6.25
N GLU A 80 -6.69 6.38 7.11
CA GLU A 80 -5.53 7.21 6.81
C GLU A 80 -4.47 6.42 6.02
N PRO A 81 -3.92 6.96 4.92
CA PRO A 81 -2.89 6.28 4.13
C PRO A 81 -1.54 6.19 4.81
N ALA A 82 -1.18 7.23 5.57
CA ALA A 82 0.20 7.48 5.94
C ALA A 82 0.83 6.30 6.71
N PRO A 83 0.11 5.65 7.65
CA PRO A 83 0.62 4.45 8.32
C PRO A 83 0.90 3.29 7.35
N LEU A 84 0.04 3.08 6.35
CA LEU A 84 0.23 2.01 5.35
C LEU A 84 1.47 2.25 4.50
N TRP A 85 1.72 3.49 4.08
CA TRP A 85 2.97 3.83 3.40
C TRP A 85 4.20 3.58 4.27
N GLY A 86 4.11 3.85 5.58
CA GLY A 86 5.15 3.46 6.54
C GLY A 86 5.43 1.95 6.55
N GLN A 87 4.37 1.12 6.51
CA GLN A 87 4.51 -0.34 6.43
C GLN A 87 5.15 -0.79 5.11
N VAL A 88 4.81 -0.15 3.99
CA VAL A 88 5.44 -0.38 2.68
C VAL A 88 6.94 -0.11 2.75
N GLU A 89 7.37 1.03 3.30
CA GLU A 89 8.79 1.38 3.47
C GLU A 89 9.54 0.39 4.38
N VAL A 90 8.89 -0.10 5.45
CA VAL A 90 9.48 -1.16 6.27
C VAL A 90 9.69 -2.45 5.47
N GLY A 91 8.71 -2.85 4.67
CA GLY A 91 8.79 -4.03 3.82
C GLY A 91 9.97 -3.97 2.84
N TYR A 92 10.10 -2.87 2.10
CA TYR A 92 11.24 -2.64 1.19
C TYR A 92 12.59 -2.65 1.93
N ARG A 93 12.66 -2.10 3.14
CA ARG A 93 13.89 -2.08 3.93
C ARG A 93 14.26 -3.43 4.54
N LEU A 94 13.31 -4.33 4.71
CA LEU A 94 13.59 -5.72 5.11
C LEU A 94 14.19 -6.51 3.94
N GLY A 95 13.66 -6.32 2.72
CA GLY A 95 14.23 -6.88 1.49
C GLY A 95 14.21 -8.42 1.44
N SER A 96 13.35 -9.04 2.22
CA SER A 96 13.10 -10.49 2.29
C SER A 96 11.68 -10.81 1.84
N ASP A 97 11.35 -12.09 1.66
CA ASP A 97 9.98 -12.54 1.36
C ASP A 97 8.96 -12.05 2.41
N GLU A 98 9.37 -12.00 3.68
CA GLU A 98 8.57 -11.40 4.77
C GLU A 98 8.32 -9.91 4.50
N GLY A 99 9.37 -9.18 4.15
CA GLY A 99 9.28 -7.76 3.81
C GLY A 99 8.37 -7.51 2.62
N GLU A 100 8.45 -8.34 1.59
CA GLU A 100 7.56 -8.28 0.44
C GLU A 100 6.10 -8.55 0.83
N GLY A 101 5.86 -9.56 1.67
CA GLY A 101 4.52 -9.83 2.21
C GLY A 101 3.93 -8.65 2.98
N ILE A 102 4.75 -7.97 3.80
CA ILE A 102 4.35 -6.75 4.53
C ILE A 102 4.00 -5.63 3.55
N ALA A 103 4.87 -5.34 2.58
CA ALA A 103 4.65 -4.28 1.61
C ALA A 103 3.39 -4.57 0.77
N ARG A 104 3.24 -5.79 0.27
CA ARG A 104 2.08 -6.22 -0.52
C ARG A 104 0.77 -6.06 0.25
N GLY A 105 0.72 -6.51 1.50
CA GLY A 105 -0.47 -6.37 2.34
C GLY A 105 -0.88 -4.90 2.52
N ALA A 106 0.08 -4.03 2.81
CA ALA A 106 -0.17 -2.60 2.96
C ALA A 106 -0.57 -1.92 1.64
N LEU A 107 0.04 -2.29 0.52
CA LEU A 107 -0.33 -1.79 -0.81
C LEU A 107 -1.75 -2.20 -1.20
N LEU A 108 -2.15 -3.45 -0.93
CA LEU A 108 -3.52 -3.90 -1.16
C LEU A 108 -4.51 -3.11 -0.31
N ARG A 109 -4.19 -2.85 0.97
CA ARG A 109 -5.03 -2.00 1.82
C ARG A 109 -5.11 -0.56 1.31
N LEU A 110 -4.01 0.01 0.80
CA LEU A 110 -4.02 1.34 0.15
C LEU A 110 -4.92 1.36 -1.09
N LEU A 111 -4.88 0.31 -1.90
CA LEU A 111 -5.73 0.14 -3.08
C LEU A 111 -7.20 -0.07 -2.72
N GLU A 112 -7.48 -0.69 -1.56
CA GLU A 112 -8.81 -0.78 -0.98
C GLU A 112 -9.33 0.60 -0.57
N LEU A 113 -8.52 1.42 0.08
CA LEU A 113 -8.94 2.77 0.50
C LEU A 113 -9.07 3.73 -0.68
N ARG A 114 -8.15 3.63 -1.65
CA ARG A 114 -8.07 4.50 -2.81
C ARG A 114 -7.72 3.71 -4.07
N PRO A 115 -8.73 3.20 -4.79
CA PRO A 115 -8.54 2.47 -6.04
C PRO A 115 -7.96 3.32 -7.18
N GLY A 116 -7.81 4.64 -6.99
CA GLY A 116 -7.16 5.55 -7.92
C GLY A 116 -5.70 5.89 -7.58
N ASP A 117 -5.16 5.43 -6.44
CA ASP A 117 -3.79 5.75 -6.03
C ASP A 117 -2.78 5.13 -6.99
N ARG A 118 -2.12 5.96 -7.80
CA ARG A 118 -1.19 5.51 -8.84
C ARG A 118 0.12 5.02 -8.26
N ALA A 119 0.58 5.61 -7.17
CA ALA A 119 1.82 5.21 -6.51
C ALA A 119 1.65 3.82 -5.89
N ALA A 120 0.53 3.59 -5.19
CA ALA A 120 0.24 2.28 -4.61
C ALA A 120 0.14 1.20 -5.70
N TRP A 121 -0.52 1.51 -6.82
CA TRP A 121 -0.60 0.57 -7.95
C TRP A 121 0.77 0.28 -8.58
N ALA A 122 1.58 1.31 -8.84
CA ALA A 122 2.91 1.13 -9.41
C ALA A 122 3.81 0.27 -8.51
N ARG A 123 3.84 0.56 -7.20
CA ARG A 123 4.60 -0.24 -6.23
C ARG A 123 4.08 -1.66 -6.11
N PHE A 124 2.76 -1.86 -6.18
CA PHE A 124 2.17 -3.20 -6.18
C PHE A 124 2.71 -4.01 -7.35
N LEU A 125 2.69 -3.47 -8.57
CA LEU A 125 3.20 -4.13 -9.79
C LEU A 125 4.71 -4.46 -9.75
N GLU A 126 5.51 -3.81 -8.91
CA GLU A 126 6.95 -4.12 -8.75
C GLU A 126 7.20 -5.44 -7.99
N LEU A 127 6.24 -5.91 -7.21
CA LEU A 127 6.37 -7.11 -6.39
C LEU A 127 6.09 -8.39 -7.19
N TYR A 128 6.44 -9.55 -6.66
CA TYR A 128 6.06 -10.82 -7.27
C TYR A 128 4.56 -11.07 -7.12
N HIS A 129 3.95 -11.63 -8.17
CA HIS A 129 2.54 -12.00 -8.21
C HIS A 129 2.37 -13.42 -8.75
N ASP A 130 1.64 -14.24 -8.00
CA ASP A 130 0.99 -15.44 -8.49
C ASP A 130 -0.52 -15.18 -8.67
N ASP A 131 -1.25 -16.16 -9.19
CA ASP A 131 -2.70 -16.07 -9.39
C ASP A 131 -3.47 -15.75 -8.10
N ALA A 132 -3.00 -16.25 -6.95
CA ALA A 132 -3.67 -16.02 -5.68
C ALA A 132 -3.59 -14.55 -5.25
N ILE A 133 -2.42 -13.93 -5.44
CA ILE A 133 -2.18 -12.51 -5.21
C ILE A 133 -3.04 -11.68 -6.15
N TRP A 134 -3.05 -12.01 -7.45
CA TRP A 134 -3.89 -11.31 -8.42
C TRP A 134 -5.37 -11.38 -8.08
N ARG A 135 -5.88 -12.57 -7.75
CA ARG A 135 -7.27 -12.75 -7.31
C ARG A 135 -7.57 -11.98 -6.02
N HIS A 136 -6.60 -11.84 -5.11
CA HIS A 136 -6.79 -11.05 -3.91
C HIS A 136 -6.92 -9.56 -4.22
N ALA A 137 -6.04 -9.01 -5.07
CA ALA A 137 -6.12 -7.63 -5.53
C ALA A 137 -7.45 -7.33 -6.24
N ASP A 138 -7.90 -8.24 -7.10
CA ASP A 138 -9.19 -8.10 -7.77
C ASP A 138 -10.37 -8.06 -6.79
N ARG A 139 -10.38 -8.93 -5.75
CA ARG A 139 -11.42 -8.88 -4.70
C ARG A 139 -11.44 -7.55 -3.95
N VAL A 140 -10.26 -7.03 -3.63
CA VAL A 140 -10.11 -5.73 -2.95
C VAL A 140 -10.68 -4.59 -3.81
N LEU A 141 -10.30 -4.53 -5.09
CA LEU A 141 -10.79 -3.52 -6.02
C LEU A 141 -12.28 -3.70 -6.35
N ALA A 142 -12.81 -4.92 -6.26
CA ALA A 142 -14.22 -5.21 -6.51
C ALA A 142 -15.16 -4.57 -5.48
N LEU A 143 -14.65 -4.16 -4.31
CA LEU A 143 -15.39 -3.37 -3.32
C LEU A 143 -15.79 -1.98 -3.84
N HIS A 144 -15.19 -1.53 -4.96
CA HIS A 144 -15.46 -0.26 -5.62
C HIS A 144 -15.99 -0.48 -7.04
N PRO A 145 -17.19 -1.07 -7.21
CA PRO A 145 -17.69 -1.50 -8.52
C PRO A 145 -17.95 -0.33 -9.48
N ASP A 146 -18.07 0.88 -8.94
CA ASP A 146 -18.34 2.09 -9.71
C ASP A 146 -17.12 2.98 -9.95
N ASP A 147 -16.00 2.72 -9.27
CA ASP A 147 -14.77 3.47 -9.46
C ASP A 147 -14.09 3.06 -10.77
N VAL A 148 -13.83 4.05 -11.62
CA VAL A 148 -13.26 3.82 -12.96
C VAL A 148 -11.84 3.28 -12.88
N ALA A 149 -11.02 3.72 -11.91
CA ALA A 149 -9.67 3.22 -11.74
C ALA A 149 -9.67 1.79 -11.18
N ALA A 150 -10.62 1.45 -10.29
CA ALA A 150 -10.83 0.08 -9.85
C ALA A 150 -11.19 -0.84 -11.03
N LEU A 151 -12.14 -0.43 -11.87
CA LEU A 151 -12.54 -1.21 -13.05
C LEU A 151 -11.37 -1.42 -14.03
N GLU A 152 -10.59 -0.37 -14.29
CA GLU A 152 -9.41 -0.46 -15.16
C GLU A 152 -8.37 -1.44 -14.62
N ARG A 153 -8.04 -1.34 -13.32
CA ARG A 153 -7.08 -2.24 -12.67
C ARG A 153 -7.57 -3.67 -12.65
N ARG A 154 -8.86 -3.90 -12.38
CA ARG A 154 -9.46 -5.24 -12.47
C ARG A 154 -9.42 -5.81 -13.89
N ALA A 155 -9.55 -4.97 -14.91
CA ALA A 155 -9.41 -5.40 -16.30
C ALA A 155 -7.97 -5.84 -16.60
N LEU A 156 -6.97 -5.11 -16.11
CA LEU A 156 -5.56 -5.50 -16.18
C LEU A 156 -5.26 -6.80 -15.42
N ILE A 157 -5.85 -6.97 -14.24
CA ILE A 157 -5.72 -8.21 -13.47
C ILE A 157 -6.35 -9.40 -14.21
N ALA A 158 -7.49 -9.20 -14.88
CA ALA A 158 -8.11 -10.25 -15.68
C ALA A 158 -7.21 -10.68 -16.85
N ILE A 159 -6.48 -9.76 -17.49
CA ILE A 159 -5.43 -10.11 -18.46
C ILE A 159 -4.33 -10.96 -17.80
N ALA A 160 -3.82 -10.54 -16.64
CA ALA A 160 -2.77 -11.27 -15.93
C ALA A 160 -3.20 -12.67 -15.47
N LEU A 161 -4.49 -12.88 -15.25
CA LEU A 161 -5.11 -14.17 -14.91
C LEU A 161 -5.57 -14.98 -16.12
N GLU A 162 -5.30 -14.51 -17.35
CA GLU A 162 -5.75 -15.14 -18.60
C GLU A 162 -7.29 -15.32 -18.66
N GLU A 163 -8.03 -14.30 -18.22
CA GLU A 163 -9.49 -14.23 -18.23
C GLU A 163 -9.99 -13.19 -19.29
N PRO A 164 -9.80 -13.43 -20.61
CA PRO A 164 -9.97 -12.41 -21.64
C PRO A 164 -11.39 -11.87 -21.77
N GLU A 165 -12.42 -12.71 -21.63
CA GLU A 165 -13.82 -12.24 -21.71
C GLU A 165 -14.15 -11.28 -20.56
N ARG A 166 -13.56 -11.53 -19.39
CA ARG A 166 -13.72 -10.68 -18.22
C ARG A 166 -12.95 -9.37 -18.38
N ALA A 167 -11.73 -9.43 -18.92
CA ALA A 167 -10.94 -8.25 -19.23
C ALA A 167 -11.67 -7.32 -20.21
N ASP A 168 -12.20 -7.87 -21.31
CA ASP A 168 -12.96 -7.10 -22.31
C ASP A 168 -14.21 -6.45 -21.69
N SER A 169 -14.98 -7.21 -20.91
CA SER A 169 -16.19 -6.72 -20.24
C SER A 169 -15.89 -5.56 -19.27
N LEU A 170 -14.84 -5.69 -18.46
CA LEU A 170 -14.42 -4.62 -17.54
C LEU A 170 -13.93 -3.38 -18.28
N ALA A 171 -13.12 -3.55 -19.32
CA ALA A 171 -12.63 -2.44 -20.13
C ALA A 171 -13.75 -1.73 -20.90
N ALA A 172 -14.75 -2.46 -21.41
CA ALA A 172 -15.95 -1.88 -22.02
C ALA A 172 -16.73 -1.00 -21.02
N ARG A 173 -16.85 -1.43 -19.75
CA ARG A 173 -17.46 -0.61 -18.69
C ARG A 173 -16.66 0.65 -18.38
N VAL A 174 -15.33 0.60 -18.43
CA VAL A 174 -14.48 1.80 -18.30
C VAL A 174 -14.78 2.80 -19.42
N LEU A 175 -14.79 2.34 -20.67
CA LEU A 175 -15.08 3.17 -21.85
C LEU A 175 -16.49 3.78 -21.80
N ALA A 176 -17.48 3.02 -21.35
CA ALA A 176 -18.85 3.51 -21.19
C ALA A 176 -18.97 4.65 -20.17
N ARG A 177 -18.10 4.66 -19.14
CA ARG A 177 -18.13 5.67 -18.05
C ARG A 177 -17.25 6.88 -18.31
N ARG A 178 -16.08 6.67 -18.90
CA ARG A 178 -15.05 7.71 -19.08
C ARG A 178 -15.02 8.30 -20.50
N GLY A 179 -15.66 7.64 -21.47
CA GLY A 179 -15.46 7.93 -22.89
C GLY A 179 -14.12 7.36 -23.38
N PRO A 180 -13.55 7.91 -24.47
CA PRO A 180 -12.29 7.43 -25.04
C PRO A 180 -11.15 7.37 -24.01
N HIS A 181 -10.59 6.18 -23.78
CA HIS A 181 -9.53 5.95 -22.80
C HIS A 181 -8.55 4.91 -23.31
N VAL A 182 -7.31 5.32 -23.57
CA VAL A 182 -6.29 4.48 -24.24
C VAL A 182 -6.00 3.17 -23.47
N PRO A 183 -5.76 3.18 -22.14
CA PRO A 183 -5.52 1.95 -21.38
C PRO A 183 -6.64 0.91 -21.54
N ALA A 184 -7.91 1.34 -21.55
CA ALA A 184 -9.03 0.42 -21.73
C ALA A 184 -9.03 -0.21 -23.14
N TRP A 185 -8.73 0.56 -24.18
CA TRP A 185 -8.59 -0.01 -25.53
C TRP A 185 -7.42 -0.98 -25.65
N LEU A 186 -6.29 -0.70 -25.01
CA LEU A 186 -5.14 -1.63 -24.98
C LEU A 186 -5.50 -2.94 -24.29
N VAL A 187 -6.24 -2.90 -23.17
CA VAL A 187 -6.72 -4.12 -22.50
C VAL A 187 -7.64 -4.94 -23.42
N ARG A 188 -8.56 -4.30 -24.13
CA ARG A 188 -9.45 -5.00 -25.08
C ARG A 188 -8.67 -5.63 -26.24
N ALA A 189 -7.66 -4.93 -26.75
CA ALA A 189 -6.77 -5.46 -27.77
C ALA A 189 -6.02 -6.70 -27.23
N GLU A 190 -5.40 -6.61 -26.05
CA GLU A 190 -4.71 -7.72 -25.41
C GLU A 190 -5.63 -8.93 -25.18
N ALA A 191 -6.85 -8.70 -24.65
CA ALA A 191 -7.85 -9.74 -24.45
C ALA A 191 -8.20 -10.49 -25.75
N SER A 192 -8.19 -9.80 -26.90
CA SER A 192 -8.49 -10.43 -28.20
C SER A 192 -7.37 -11.33 -28.73
N PHE A 193 -6.14 -11.18 -28.23
CA PHE A 193 -5.00 -12.03 -28.59
C PHE A 193 -4.82 -13.22 -27.65
N GLN A 194 -5.38 -13.16 -26.44
CA GLN A 194 -5.35 -14.28 -25.51
C GLN A 194 -6.24 -15.42 -26.01
N PRO A 195 -5.79 -16.69 -25.94
CA PRO A 195 -6.61 -17.82 -26.33
C PRO A 195 -7.81 -17.90 -25.39
N THR A 196 -9.03 -17.67 -25.92
CA THR A 196 -10.25 -18.02 -25.19
C THR A 196 -10.18 -19.51 -24.90
N SER A 197 -10.10 -19.89 -23.63
CA SER A 197 -10.17 -21.29 -23.24
C SER A 197 -11.59 -21.79 -23.53
N THR A 198 -11.87 -22.14 -24.78
CA THR A 198 -12.97 -23.02 -25.10
C THR A 198 -12.72 -24.28 -24.27
N ARG A 199 -13.55 -24.52 -23.24
CA ARG A 199 -13.79 -25.88 -22.77
C ARG A 199 -14.34 -26.67 -23.94
N ALA A 200 -13.45 -27.12 -24.81
CA ALA A 200 -13.72 -28.19 -25.73
C ALA A 200 -13.96 -29.42 -24.84
N GLY A 201 -15.23 -29.68 -24.53
CA GLY A 201 -15.63 -31.00 -24.09
C GLY A 201 -15.10 -32.01 -25.11
N PRO A 202 -14.56 -33.16 -24.68
CA PRO A 202 -14.01 -34.13 -25.61
C PRO A 202 -15.10 -34.50 -26.61
N CYS A 203 -14.85 -34.26 -27.90
CA CYS A 203 -15.63 -34.85 -28.98
C CYS A 203 -15.51 -36.37 -28.83
N GLY A 204 -16.50 -36.99 -28.19
CA GLY A 204 -16.66 -38.43 -28.19
C GLY A 204 -16.90 -38.89 -29.63
N PRO A 205 -16.32 -40.03 -30.05
CA PRO A 205 -16.52 -40.53 -31.40
C PRO A 205 -18.00 -40.91 -31.59
N THR A 206 -18.60 -40.45 -32.68
CA THR A 206 -19.90 -40.92 -33.18
C THR A 206 -19.83 -42.42 -33.49
N PRO A 207 -20.76 -43.26 -32.98
CA PRO A 207 -20.82 -44.65 -33.39
C PRO A 207 -21.44 -44.75 -34.78
N GLY A 208 -20.76 -45.48 -35.67
CA GLY A 208 -21.34 -46.04 -36.89
C GLY A 208 -21.94 -47.42 -36.63
#